data_AF-A0AAJ4ZK28-F1
#
_entry.id   AF-A0AAJ4ZK28-F1
#
_cell.length_a   1.000
_cell.length_b   1.000
_cell.length_c   1.000
_cell.angle_alpha   90.00
_cell.angle_beta   90.00
_cell.angle_gamma   90.00
#
_symmetry.space_group_name_H-M   'P 1'
#
loop_
_entity.id
_entity.type
_entity.pdbx_description
1 polymer ?
#
loop_
_entity_poly.entity_id
_entity_poly.type
_entity_poly.pdbx_seq_one_letter_code
_entity_poly.pdbx_strand_id
1 'polypeptide(L)'
;MMTLEQLGILQRSQLEAWMAVTEETFGGVNRLIALNLQAFKAGLGETEQCVQEAVGAQDAAQWWNAQARYLQPAGERVSGYTRNVVEIGMETQNGIARALQRHGDEVRRQWGHVAENLADAVPPGAEAAVKFLKASVGLEVAAAEAAEGAASQAASDAVAKTGAAP
;
A
#
# COMPACT_ATOMS: atom_id res chain seq x y z
N MET A 1 21.17 37.42 -5.65
CA MET A 1 20.19 37.80 -4.61
C MET A 1 18.82 37.38 -5.09
N MET A 2 18.04 36.65 -4.30
CA MET A 2 16.64 36.36 -4.59
C MET A 2 15.83 37.65 -4.45
N THR A 3 15.02 37.98 -5.45
CA THR A 3 14.07 39.09 -5.36
C THR A 3 12.86 38.68 -4.50
N LEU A 4 12.11 39.65 -3.98
CA LEU A 4 10.89 39.37 -3.20
C LEU A 4 9.88 38.51 -3.99
N GLU A 5 9.80 38.72 -5.30
CA GLU A 5 9.00 37.91 -6.22
C GLU A 5 9.48 36.47 -6.31
N GLN A 6 10.80 36.23 -6.38
CA GLN A 6 11.37 34.87 -6.39
C GLN A 6 11.12 34.15 -5.06
N LEU A 7 11.12 34.87 -3.93
CA LEU A 7 10.77 34.29 -2.63
C LEU A 7 9.30 33.87 -2.57
N GLY A 8 8.39 34.71 -3.09
CA GLY A 8 6.96 34.39 -3.16
C GLY A 8 6.67 33.19 -4.07
N ILE A 9 7.33 33.11 -5.23
CA ILE A 9 7.23 31.97 -6.15
C ILE A 9 7.73 30.68 -5.49
N LEU A 10 8.85 30.75 -4.74
CA LEU A 10 9.39 29.60 -4.03
C LEU A 10 8.41 29.09 -2.95
N GLN A 11 7.87 29.99 -2.11
CA GLN A 11 6.91 29.60 -1.06
C GLN A 11 5.64 28.96 -1.65
N ARG A 12 5.15 29.49 -2.77
CA ARG A 12 4.01 28.91 -3.48
C ARG A 12 4.34 27.54 -4.05
N SER A 13 5.50 27.39 -4.69
CA SER A 13 5.96 26.11 -5.24
C SER A 13 6.07 25.04 -4.15
N GLN A 14 6.55 25.41 -2.95
CA GLN A 14 6.57 24.50 -1.81
C GLN A 14 5.16 24.06 -1.41
N LEU A 15 4.21 24.99 -1.27
CA LEU A 15 2.83 24.66 -0.91
C LEU A 15 2.17 23.73 -1.95
N GLU A 16 2.38 24.00 -3.24
CA GLU A 16 1.90 23.16 -4.33
C GLU A 16 2.50 21.75 -4.27
N ALA A 17 3.79 21.62 -3.96
CA ALA A 17 4.41 20.32 -3.74
C ALA A 17 3.81 19.57 -2.53
N TRP A 18 3.56 20.27 -1.42
CA TRP A 18 2.92 19.68 -0.24
C TRP A 18 1.51 19.16 -0.53
N MET A 19 0.71 19.94 -1.25
CA MET A 19 -0.63 19.50 -1.67
C MET A 19 -0.55 18.29 -2.60
N ALA A 20 0.37 18.29 -3.57
CA ALA A 20 0.53 17.18 -4.51
C ALA A 20 0.99 15.88 -3.83
N VAL A 21 1.92 15.96 -2.86
CA VAL A 21 2.33 14.78 -2.06
C VAL A 21 1.17 14.27 -1.21
N THR A 22 0.39 15.18 -0.62
CA THR A 22 -0.79 14.83 0.17
C THR A 22 -1.84 14.13 -0.70
N GLU A 23 -2.14 14.68 -1.87
CA GLU A 23 -3.08 14.09 -2.84
C GLU A 23 -2.67 12.66 -3.22
N GLU A 24 -1.41 12.44 -3.58
CA GLU A 24 -0.92 11.11 -3.94
C GLU A 24 -1.00 10.12 -2.76
N THR A 25 -0.68 10.59 -1.55
CA THR A 25 -0.75 9.77 -0.33
C THR A 25 -2.19 9.34 -0.05
N PHE A 26 -3.16 10.26 -0.12
CA PHE A 26 -4.58 9.91 0.00
C PHE A 26 -5.06 9.01 -1.14
N GLY A 27 -4.55 9.20 -2.36
CA GLY A 27 -4.78 8.31 -3.49
C GLY A 27 -4.29 6.87 -3.21
N GLY A 28 -3.11 6.72 -2.63
CA GLY A 28 -2.58 5.44 -2.14
C GLY A 28 -3.49 4.76 -1.12
N VAL A 29 -3.93 5.51 -0.10
CA VAL A 29 -4.86 5.00 0.92
C VAL A 29 -6.20 4.57 0.29
N ASN A 30 -6.76 5.36 -0.62
CA ASN A 30 -8.00 5.01 -1.32
C ASN A 30 -7.84 3.73 -2.15
N ARG A 31 -6.70 3.54 -2.83
CA ARG A 31 -6.38 2.30 -3.55
C ARG A 31 -6.31 1.10 -2.60
N LEU A 32 -5.69 1.24 -1.44
CA LEU A 32 -5.65 0.18 -0.41
C LEU A 32 -7.05 -0.16 0.12
N ILE A 33 -7.90 0.85 0.38
CA ILE A 33 -9.29 0.64 0.80
C ILE A 33 -10.06 -0.11 -0.29
N ALA A 34 -9.90 0.30 -1.56
CA ALA A 34 -10.54 -0.36 -2.69
C ALA A 34 -10.10 -1.83 -2.83
N LEU A 35 -8.80 -2.11 -2.68
CA LEU A 35 -8.25 -3.47 -2.67
C LEU A 35 -8.86 -4.33 -1.55
N ASN A 36 -8.96 -3.78 -0.33
CA ASN A 36 -9.58 -4.50 0.79
C ASN A 36 -11.05 -4.80 0.54
N LEU A 37 -11.80 -3.85 -0.03
CA LEU A 37 -13.20 -4.06 -0.37
C LEU A 37 -13.35 -5.13 -1.47
N GLN A 38 -12.44 -5.15 -2.45
CA GLN A 38 -12.42 -6.19 -3.49
C GLN A 38 -12.13 -7.57 -2.90
N ALA A 39 -11.11 -7.68 -2.04
CA ALA A 39 -10.77 -8.93 -1.36
C ALA A 39 -11.92 -9.45 -0.50
N PHE A 40 -12.60 -8.57 0.25
CA PHE A 40 -13.78 -8.91 1.05
C PHE A 40 -14.94 -9.42 0.17
N LYS A 41 -15.25 -8.72 -0.93
CA LYS A 41 -16.28 -9.15 -1.89
C LYS A 41 -15.96 -10.52 -2.51
N ALA A 42 -14.69 -10.75 -2.88
CA ALA A 42 -14.25 -12.04 -3.39
C ALA A 42 -14.46 -13.15 -2.36
N GLY A 43 -14.06 -12.93 -1.10
CA GLY A 43 -14.28 -13.88 -0.02
C GLY A 43 -15.77 -14.18 0.24
N LEU A 44 -16.66 -13.19 0.16
CA LEU A 44 -18.10 -13.41 0.27
C LEU A 44 -18.65 -14.28 -0.87
N GLY A 45 -18.28 -13.99 -2.12
CA GLY A 45 -18.70 -14.79 -3.27
C GLY A 45 -18.20 -16.23 -3.21
N GLU A 46 -16.96 -16.42 -2.78
CA GLU A 46 -16.38 -17.76 -2.56
C GLU A 46 -17.08 -18.52 -1.41
N THR A 47 -17.48 -17.82 -0.35
CA THR A 47 -18.25 -18.41 0.76
C THR A 47 -19.65 -18.83 0.30
N GLU A 48 -20.34 -17.96 -0.45
CA GLU A 48 -21.64 -18.28 -1.04
C GLU A 48 -21.54 -19.50 -1.94
N GLN A 49 -20.53 -19.56 -2.81
CA GLN A 49 -20.28 -20.71 -3.68
C GLN A 49 -20.01 -21.99 -2.88
N CYS A 50 -19.18 -21.92 -1.83
CA CYS A 50 -18.91 -23.07 -0.96
C CYS A 50 -20.19 -23.57 -0.27
N VAL A 51 -21.07 -22.68 0.20
CA VAL A 51 -22.35 -23.05 0.81
C VAL A 51 -23.29 -23.69 -0.22
N GLN A 52 -23.37 -23.14 -1.43
CA GLN A 52 -24.18 -23.71 -2.50
C GLN A 52 -23.69 -25.11 -2.90
N GLU A 53 -22.38 -25.29 -3.06
CA GLU A 53 -21.77 -26.59 -3.38
C GLU A 53 -21.96 -27.59 -2.22
N ALA A 54 -21.86 -27.14 -0.97
CA ALA A 54 -22.06 -27.99 0.21
C ALA A 54 -23.53 -28.43 0.37
N VAL A 55 -24.50 -27.55 0.14
CA VAL A 55 -25.94 -27.87 0.22
C VAL A 55 -26.38 -28.73 -0.97
N GLY A 56 -25.75 -28.58 -2.13
CA GLY A 56 -25.99 -29.41 -3.31
C GLY A 56 -25.29 -30.77 -3.30
N ALA A 57 -24.40 -31.04 -2.34
CA ALA A 57 -23.63 -32.27 -2.27
C ALA A 57 -24.54 -33.49 -1.99
N GLN A 58 -24.41 -34.52 -2.81
CA GLN A 58 -25.22 -35.75 -2.71
C GLN A 58 -24.58 -36.82 -1.81
N ASP A 59 -23.29 -36.69 -1.53
CA ASP A 59 -22.52 -37.64 -0.71
C ASP A 59 -21.40 -36.93 0.05
N ALA A 60 -20.83 -37.63 1.05
CA ALA A 60 -19.77 -37.09 1.90
C ALA A 60 -18.48 -36.75 1.14
N ALA A 61 -18.22 -37.39 -0.01
CA ALA A 61 -17.05 -37.10 -0.82
C ALA A 61 -17.23 -35.79 -1.60
N GLN A 62 -18.44 -35.51 -2.11
CA GLN A 62 -18.79 -34.24 -2.73
C GLN A 62 -18.70 -33.08 -1.74
N TRP A 63 -19.18 -33.29 -0.50
CA TRP A 63 -19.05 -32.29 0.56
C TRP A 63 -17.58 -32.00 0.90
N TRP A 64 -16.75 -33.04 1.04
CA TRP A 64 -15.32 -32.83 1.32
C TRP A 64 -14.59 -32.13 0.17
N ASN A 65 -14.94 -32.46 -1.07
CA ASN A 65 -14.38 -31.79 -2.25
C ASN A 65 -14.78 -30.31 -2.34
N ALA A 66 -16.00 -29.94 -1.94
CA ALA A 66 -16.42 -28.54 -1.86
C ALA A 66 -15.56 -27.75 -0.86
N GLN A 67 -15.28 -28.32 0.32
CA GLN A 67 -14.39 -27.70 1.29
C GLN A 67 -12.94 -27.61 0.79
N ALA A 68 -12.43 -28.65 0.12
CA ALA A 68 -11.08 -28.66 -0.43
C ALA A 68 -10.89 -27.61 -1.53
N ARG A 69 -11.90 -27.43 -2.40
CA ARG A 69 -11.91 -26.39 -3.44
C ARG A 69 -11.89 -24.98 -2.86
N TYR A 70 -12.57 -24.74 -1.74
CA TYR A 70 -12.53 -23.45 -1.05
C TYR A 70 -11.13 -23.11 -0.51
N LEU A 71 -10.37 -24.11 -0.07
CA LEU A 71 -9.02 -23.92 0.48
C LEU A 71 -7.94 -23.78 -0.60
N GLN A 72 -8.15 -24.35 -1.79
CA GLN A 72 -7.20 -24.32 -2.91
C GLN A 72 -6.75 -22.91 -3.34
N PRO A 73 -7.64 -21.91 -3.51
CA PRO A 73 -7.26 -20.56 -3.91
C PRO A 73 -6.67 -19.71 -2.77
N ALA A 74 -6.58 -20.21 -1.52
CA ALA A 74 -6.08 -19.41 -0.41
C ALA A 74 -4.64 -18.91 -0.61
N GLY A 75 -3.75 -19.75 -1.14
CA GLY A 75 -2.36 -19.35 -1.41
C GLY A 75 -2.25 -18.30 -2.52
N GLU A 76 -3.03 -18.44 -3.60
CA GLU A 76 -3.06 -17.48 -4.71
C GLU A 76 -3.67 -16.14 -4.28
N ARG A 77 -4.69 -16.14 -3.42
CA ARG A 77 -5.30 -14.93 -2.85
C ARG A 77 -4.29 -14.13 -2.04
N VAL A 78 -3.54 -14.79 -1.15
CA VAL A 78 -2.54 -14.13 -0.30
C VAL A 78 -1.40 -13.56 -1.15
N SER A 79 -0.88 -14.36 -2.08
CA SER A 79 0.19 -13.93 -2.99
C SER A 79 -0.25 -12.74 -3.85
N GLY A 80 -1.45 -12.82 -4.46
CA GLY A 80 -2.02 -11.75 -5.27
C GLY A 80 -2.30 -10.47 -4.47
N TYR A 81 -2.87 -10.60 -3.27
CA TYR A 81 -3.11 -9.46 -2.39
C TYR A 81 -1.80 -8.77 -2.00
N THR A 82 -0.77 -9.54 -1.61
CA THR A 82 0.56 -9.02 -1.28
C THR A 82 1.17 -8.25 -2.44
N ARG A 83 1.12 -8.82 -3.65
CA ARG A 83 1.60 -8.17 -4.87
C ARG A 83 0.87 -6.86 -5.14
N ASN A 84 -0.46 -6.84 -5.00
CA ASN A 84 -1.26 -5.62 -5.21
C ASN A 84 -0.92 -4.53 -4.18
N VAL A 85 -0.67 -4.90 -2.91
CA VAL A 85 -0.22 -3.94 -1.88
C VAL A 85 1.13 -3.33 -2.26
N VAL A 86 2.10 -4.14 -2.71
CA VAL A 86 3.41 -3.66 -3.18
C VAL A 86 3.25 -2.71 -4.37
N GLU A 87 2.41 -3.08 -5.34
CA GLU A 87 2.17 -2.28 -6.54
C GLU A 87 1.54 -0.92 -6.21
N ILE A 88 0.56 -0.87 -5.30
CA ILE A 88 -0.03 0.39 -4.80
C ILE A 88 1.03 1.25 -4.11
N GLY A 89 1.90 0.64 -3.29
CA GLY A 89 3.01 1.32 -2.64
C GLY A 89 3.95 1.96 -3.66
N MET A 90 4.38 1.21 -4.67
CA MET A 90 5.24 1.69 -5.76
C MET A 90 4.57 2.80 -6.57
N GLU A 91 3.29 2.67 -6.91
CA GLU A 91 2.57 3.68 -7.68
C GLU A 91 2.47 5.00 -6.90
N THR A 92 2.15 4.91 -5.61
CA THR A 92 2.10 6.05 -4.68
C THR A 92 3.46 6.72 -4.56
N GLN A 93 4.53 5.94 -4.38
CA GLN A 93 5.90 6.46 -4.33
C GLN A 93 6.26 7.25 -5.58
N ASN A 94 5.97 6.66 -6.74
CA ASN A 94 6.27 7.27 -8.03
C ASN A 94 5.48 8.56 -8.24
N GLY A 95 4.23 8.63 -7.77
CA GLY A 95 3.45 9.86 -7.81
C GLY A 95 4.04 10.96 -6.93
N ILE A 96 4.49 10.63 -5.71
CA ILE A 96 5.18 11.54 -4.80
C ILE A 96 6.48 12.04 -5.44
N ALA A 97 7.30 11.13 -5.97
CA ALA A 97 8.56 11.48 -6.60
C ALA A 97 8.35 12.42 -7.80
N ARG A 98 7.33 12.17 -8.64
CA ARG A 98 6.93 13.07 -9.74
C ARG A 98 6.41 14.42 -9.26
N ALA A 99 5.70 14.47 -8.14
CA ALA A 99 5.28 15.73 -7.53
C ALA A 99 6.51 16.55 -7.12
N LEU A 100 7.47 15.94 -6.43
CA LEU A 100 8.70 16.61 -6.01
C LEU A 100 9.57 17.05 -7.20
N GLN A 101 9.68 16.23 -8.25
CA GLN A 101 10.43 16.57 -9.46
C GLN A 101 9.89 17.81 -10.18
N ARG A 102 8.57 18.03 -10.17
CA ARG A 102 7.93 19.18 -10.83
C ARG A 102 8.28 20.53 -10.21
N HIS A 103 8.68 20.56 -8.93
CA HIS A 103 8.88 21.79 -8.18
C HIS A 103 10.37 22.17 -7.97
N GLY A 104 11.31 21.35 -8.45
CA GLY A 104 12.75 21.67 -8.50
C GLY A 104 13.59 21.17 -7.30
N ASP A 105 14.90 21.38 -7.37
CA ASP A 105 15.88 20.82 -6.43
C ASP A 105 15.74 21.32 -4.99
N GLU A 106 15.36 22.58 -4.81
CA GLU A 106 15.18 23.19 -3.49
C GLU A 106 14.01 22.55 -2.74
N VAL A 107 12.91 22.26 -3.44
CA VAL A 107 11.77 21.53 -2.88
C VAL A 107 12.16 20.10 -2.52
N ARG A 108 12.90 19.40 -3.39
CA ARG A 108 13.42 18.06 -3.09
C ARG A 108 14.30 18.03 -1.84
N ARG A 109 15.21 19.01 -1.69
CA ARG A 109 16.08 19.12 -0.51
C ARG A 109 15.30 19.32 0.79
N GLN A 110 14.31 20.21 0.79
CA GLN A 110 13.49 20.46 1.98
C GLN A 110 12.68 19.22 2.38
N TRP A 111 12.18 18.46 1.40
CA TRP A 111 11.55 17.17 1.65
C TRP A 111 12.50 16.12 2.21
N GLY A 112 13.77 16.12 1.80
CA GLY A 112 14.82 15.31 2.41
C GLY A 112 15.00 15.60 3.90
N HIS A 113 15.07 16.89 4.27
CA HIS A 113 15.17 17.29 5.67
C HIS A 113 13.93 16.91 6.49
N VAL A 114 12.73 16.98 5.90
CA VAL A 114 11.51 16.50 6.54
C VAL A 114 11.59 14.98 6.79
N ALA A 115 12.05 14.21 5.81
CA ALA A 115 12.21 12.76 5.94
C ALA A 115 13.27 12.38 6.98
N GLU A 116 14.36 13.15 7.08
CA GLU A 116 15.38 13.00 8.14
C GLU A 116 14.78 13.27 9.52
N ASN A 117 14.09 14.40 9.71
CA ASN A 117 13.48 14.77 10.99
C ASN A 117 12.39 13.78 11.44
N LEU A 118 11.62 13.23 10.50
CA LEU A 118 10.63 12.19 10.79
C LEU A 118 11.28 10.88 11.24
N ALA A 119 12.45 10.55 10.71
CA ALA A 119 13.18 9.34 11.06
C ALA A 119 13.69 9.32 12.51
N ASP A 120 13.95 10.50 13.07
CA ASP A 120 14.39 10.64 14.46
C ASP A 120 13.23 10.56 15.47
N ALA A 121 11.97 10.66 15.01
CA ALA A 121 10.76 10.68 15.84
C ALA A 121 9.81 9.50 15.59
N VAL A 122 10.32 8.40 15.02
CA VAL A 122 9.53 7.26 14.54
C VAL A 122 8.92 6.47 15.70
N PRO A 123 7.59 6.32 15.76
CA PRO A 123 6.94 5.39 16.67
C PRO A 123 7.35 3.94 16.35
N PRO A 124 7.39 3.02 17.34
CA PRO A 124 7.62 1.61 17.08
C PRO A 124 6.66 1.07 16.01
N GLY A 125 7.17 0.40 14.98
CA GLY A 125 6.39 -0.18 13.89
C GLY A 125 6.23 0.70 12.64
N ALA A 126 6.77 1.92 12.62
CA ALA A 126 6.75 2.82 11.46
C ALA A 126 8.06 2.82 10.65
N GLU A 127 8.99 1.89 10.93
CA GLU A 127 10.31 1.81 10.31
C GLU A 127 10.24 1.62 8.79
N ALA A 128 9.28 0.82 8.32
CA ALA A 128 9.06 0.60 6.88
C ALA A 128 8.53 1.86 6.18
N ALA A 129 7.64 2.62 6.82
CA ALA A 129 7.10 3.86 6.29
C ALA A 129 8.19 4.95 6.16
N VAL A 130 9.10 5.00 7.13
CA VAL A 130 10.23 5.94 7.11
C VAL A 130 11.25 5.57 6.05
N LYS A 131 11.56 4.29 5.88
CA LYS A 131 12.41 3.80 4.78
C LYS A 131 11.80 4.15 3.43
N PHE A 132 10.48 3.96 3.28
CA PHE A 132 9.73 4.34 2.08
C PHE A 132 9.79 5.85 1.80
N LEU A 133 9.61 6.70 2.82
CA LEU A 133 9.67 8.16 2.69
C LEU A 133 11.07 8.63 2.27
N LYS A 134 12.13 8.09 2.88
CA LYS A 134 13.51 8.39 2.48
C LYS A 134 13.78 7.99 1.03
N ALA A 135 13.35 6.79 0.64
CA ALA A 135 13.54 6.29 -0.71
C ALA A 135 12.74 7.07 -1.77
N SER A 136 11.59 7.67 -1.43
CA SER A 136 10.82 8.54 -2.33
C SER A 136 11.51 9.88 -2.59
N VAL A 137 12.26 10.42 -1.63
CA VAL A 137 13.09 11.62 -1.84
C VAL A 137 14.29 11.32 -2.73
N GLY A 138 14.92 10.15 -2.54
CA GLY A 138 16.10 9.73 -3.30
C GLY A 138 15.84 9.22 -4.71
N LEU A 139 14.57 8.97 -5.09
CA LEU A 139 14.20 8.23 -6.33
C LEU A 139 14.89 6.85 -6.41
N GLU A 140 15.12 6.21 -5.26
CA GLU A 140 15.89 4.97 -5.16
C GLU A 140 15.00 3.72 -5.23
N VAL A 141 15.54 2.63 -5.78
CA VAL A 141 14.91 1.29 -5.85
C VAL A 141 14.60 0.71 -4.46
N ALA A 142 15.20 1.24 -3.39
CA ALA A 142 15.05 0.77 -2.00
C ALA A 142 13.61 0.78 -1.45
N ALA A 143 12.68 1.51 -2.08
CA ALA A 143 11.27 1.50 -1.70
C ALA A 143 10.52 0.24 -2.15
N ALA A 144 10.98 -0.41 -3.22
CA ALA A 144 10.42 -1.70 -3.66
C ALA A 144 10.58 -2.74 -2.54
N GLU A 145 11.79 -2.86 -1.99
CA GLU A 145 12.10 -3.76 -0.87
C GLU A 145 11.36 -3.38 0.42
N ALA A 146 11.20 -2.07 0.69
CA ALA A 146 10.45 -1.61 1.86
C ALA A 146 8.95 -1.90 1.74
N ALA A 147 8.38 -1.71 0.55
CA ALA A 147 7.01 -2.06 0.24
C ALA A 147 6.79 -3.58 0.29
N GLU A 148 7.73 -4.37 -0.22
CA GLU A 148 7.71 -5.84 -0.16
C GLU A 148 7.75 -6.35 1.29
N GLY A 149 8.63 -5.80 2.13
CA GLY A 149 8.68 -6.12 3.55
C GLY A 149 7.38 -5.76 4.29
N ALA A 150 6.86 -4.55 4.07
CA ALA A 150 5.60 -4.12 4.68
C ALA A 150 4.40 -4.95 4.20
N ALA A 151 4.36 -5.30 2.91
CA ALA A 151 3.31 -6.13 2.34
C ALA A 151 3.37 -7.56 2.90
N SER A 152 4.57 -8.13 3.06
CA SER A 152 4.74 -9.46 3.66
C SER A 152 4.24 -9.51 5.11
N GLN A 153 4.52 -8.46 5.89
CA GLN A 153 4.05 -8.33 7.27
C GLN A 153 2.52 -8.19 7.33
N ALA A 154 1.95 -7.31 6.50
CA ALA A 154 0.50 -7.11 6.43
C ALA A 154 -0.24 -8.36 5.92
N ALA A 155 0.35 -9.09 4.97
CA ALA A 155 -0.19 -10.36 4.47
C ALA A 155 -0.18 -11.44 5.56
N SER A 156 0.89 -11.52 6.37
CA SER A 156 0.98 -12.45 7.50
C SER A 156 -0.12 -12.16 8.54
N ASP A 157 -0.37 -10.89 8.85
CA ASP A 157 -1.43 -10.48 9.78
C ASP A 157 -2.84 -10.68 9.21
N ALA A 158 -3.04 -10.46 7.91
CA ALA A 158 -4.31 -10.71 7.23
C ALA A 158 -4.65 -12.20 7.15
N VAL A 159 -3.65 -13.06 6.91
CA VAL A 159 -3.79 -14.52 6.97
C VAL A 159 -4.08 -14.98 8.39
N ALA A 160 -3.42 -14.42 9.40
CA ALA A 160 -3.69 -14.75 10.80
C ALA A 160 -5.13 -14.38 11.23
N LYS A 161 -5.71 -13.31 10.65
CA LYS A 161 -7.08 -12.87 10.96
C LYS A 161 -8.16 -13.58 10.13
N THR A 162 -7.88 -13.96 8.89
CA THR A 162 -8.81 -14.71 8.03
C THR A 162 -8.77 -16.22 8.26
N GLY A 163 -7.64 -16.77 8.74
CA GLY A 163 -7.52 -18.16 9.21
C GLY A 163 -8.06 -18.41 10.62
N ALA A 164 -8.46 -17.37 11.35
CA ALA A 164 -8.98 -17.44 12.72
C ALA A 164 -10.50 -17.24 12.81
N ALA A 165 -11.22 -17.21 11.69
CA ALA A 165 -12.68 -17.29 11.73
C ALA A 165 -13.10 -18.75 11.96
N PRO A 166 -13.81 -19.06 13.07
CA PRO A 166 -14.33 -20.40 13.34
C PRO A 166 -15.41 -20.83 12.34
#